data_AF-A0A352CTE1-F1
#
_entry.id   AF-A0A352CTE1-F1
#
_cell.length_a   1.000
_cell.length_b   1.000
_cell.length_c   1.000
_cell.angle_alpha   90.00
_cell.angle_beta   90.00
_cell.angle_gamma   90.00
#
_symmetry.space_group_name_H-M   'P 1'
#
loop_
_entity.id
_entity.type
_entity.pdbx_description
1 polymer ?
#
loop_
_entity_poly.entity_id
_entity_poly.type
_entity_poly.pdbx_seq_one_letter_code
_entity_poly.pdbx_strand_id
1 'polypeptide(L)'
;MKLYLDIISDMLSPSFFLTYRANPSGEKELGRPRYYEGPDSPEGYLYFLTNHGDGPVGSGSYICWEAPNMSRPRNTSYIILPRELNLFRIYNQLQSIYDLFDEWENECLQVIDRYQDYRTLIRKTWSFFQLPILLIDNQFKIIAIAHDPGTTLSLFENDDHLLPEVMEDMI
;
A
#
# COMPACT_ATOMS: atom_id res chain seq x y z
N MET A 1 5.84 6.51 8.95
CA MET A 1 5.76 6.41 7.49
C MET A 1 4.62 7.26 6.89
N LYS A 2 4.68 7.51 5.58
CA LYS A 2 3.58 8.05 4.77
C LYS A 2 3.16 7.03 3.71
N LEU A 3 1.89 7.02 3.33
CA LEU A 3 1.32 6.05 2.39
C LEU A 3 0.55 6.76 1.27
N TYR A 4 0.56 6.18 0.07
CA TYR A 4 -0.31 6.62 -1.02
C TYR A 4 -1.75 6.14 -0.81
N LEU A 5 -2.73 6.88 -1.36
CA LEU A 5 -4.15 6.57 -1.14
C LEU A 5 -4.59 5.26 -1.83
N ASP A 6 -3.93 4.86 -2.91
CA ASP A 6 -4.14 3.58 -3.58
C ASP A 6 -3.78 2.39 -2.68
N ILE A 7 -2.63 2.43 -1.99
CA ILE A 7 -2.22 1.41 -1.01
C ILE A 7 -3.27 1.31 0.10
N ILE A 8 -3.74 2.46 0.60
CA ILE A 8 -4.78 2.50 1.64
C ILE A 8 -6.08 1.90 1.12
N SER A 9 -6.48 2.24 -0.12
CA SER A 9 -7.66 1.67 -0.78
C SER A 9 -7.55 0.15 -0.90
N ASP A 10 -6.41 -0.35 -1.39
CA ASP A 10 -6.17 -1.78 -1.57
C ASP A 10 -6.23 -2.53 -0.25
N MET A 11 -5.65 -1.99 0.83
CA MET A 11 -5.68 -2.60 2.16
C MET A 11 -7.06 -2.54 2.84
N LEU A 12 -7.91 -1.58 2.48
CA LEU A 12 -9.28 -1.48 2.99
C LEU A 12 -10.27 -2.35 2.21
N SER A 13 -10.02 -2.56 0.92
CA SER A 13 -10.93 -3.24 -0.01
C SER A 13 -11.37 -4.67 0.41
N PRO A 14 -10.56 -5.48 1.12
CA PRO A 14 -11.00 -6.80 1.57
C PRO A 14 -12.04 -6.73 2.70
N SER A 15 -12.03 -5.62 3.46
CA SER A 15 -12.91 -5.43 4.62
C SER A 15 -14.15 -4.62 4.31
N PHE A 16 -14.10 -3.78 3.28
CA PHE A 16 -15.16 -2.82 2.97
C PHE A 16 -15.40 -2.72 1.47
N PHE A 17 -16.67 -2.68 1.08
CA PHE A 17 -17.04 -2.18 -0.23
C PHE A 17 -16.71 -0.69 -0.28
N LEU A 18 -15.90 -0.24 -1.24
CA LEU A 18 -15.47 1.14 -1.34
C LEU A 18 -15.38 1.60 -2.80
N THR A 19 -15.44 2.91 -3.01
CA THR A 19 -15.13 3.53 -4.30
C THR A 19 -13.91 4.40 -4.16
N TYR A 20 -12.87 4.11 -4.92
CA TYR A 20 -11.67 4.92 -4.97
C TYR A 20 -11.67 5.83 -6.20
N ARG A 21 -11.28 7.08 -6.00
CA ARG A 21 -10.96 8.03 -7.06
C ARG A 21 -9.55 8.54 -6.87
N ALA A 22 -8.69 8.23 -7.84
CA ALA A 22 -7.35 8.76 -7.92
C ALA A 22 -7.32 10.24 -8.33
N ASN A 23 -6.28 10.94 -7.90
CA ASN A 23 -5.91 12.27 -8.34
C ASN A 23 -5.28 12.19 -9.74
N PRO A 24 -5.90 12.76 -10.79
CA PRO A 24 -5.34 12.75 -12.14
C PRO A 24 -3.98 13.45 -12.26
N SER A 25 -3.67 14.37 -11.34
CA SER A 25 -2.42 15.13 -11.33
C SER A 25 -1.28 14.41 -10.59
N GLY A 26 -1.52 13.22 -10.05
CA GLY A 26 -0.57 12.43 -9.28
C GLY A 26 -0.95 12.27 -7.80
N GLU A 27 -0.79 11.07 -7.26
CA GLU A 27 -1.00 10.81 -5.83
C GLU A 27 0.12 11.42 -4.98
N LYS A 28 -0.22 11.76 -3.74
CA LYS A 28 0.73 12.26 -2.75
C LYS A 28 0.89 11.23 -1.63
N GLU A 29 2.05 11.23 -1.00
CA GLU A 29 2.28 10.49 0.23
C GLU A 29 1.54 11.16 1.39
N LEU A 30 0.71 10.38 2.08
CA LEU A 30 -0.18 10.83 3.14
C LEU A 30 0.32 10.36 4.49
N GLY A 31 0.35 11.26 5.45
CA GLY A 31 0.47 10.92 6.86
C GLY A 31 -0.84 10.37 7.42
N ARG A 32 -0.78 9.95 8.69
CA ARG A 32 -1.88 9.32 9.41
C ARG A 32 -3.20 10.12 9.34
N PRO A 33 -4.35 9.44 9.38
CA PRO A 33 -5.66 10.08 9.25
C PRO A 33 -5.91 11.18 10.27
N ARG A 34 -6.59 12.24 9.83
CA ARG A 34 -7.04 13.37 10.66
C ARG A 34 -8.49 13.70 10.38
N TYR A 35 -9.14 14.41 11.28
CA TYR A 35 -10.44 15.00 10.99
C TYR A 35 -10.27 16.25 10.13
N TYR A 36 -11.16 16.43 9.17
CA TYR A 36 -11.22 17.67 8.40
C TYR A 36 -11.76 18.80 9.30
N GLU A 37 -10.97 19.85 9.49
CA GLU A 37 -11.33 21.00 10.33
C GLU A 37 -11.71 22.24 9.51
N GLY A 38 -11.61 22.17 8.18
CA GLY A 38 -11.93 23.29 7.29
C GLY A 38 -11.01 23.41 6.08
N PRO A 39 -11.22 24.44 5.25
CA PRO A 39 -10.51 24.64 3.99
C PRO A 39 -8.99 24.88 4.14
N ASP A 40 -8.52 25.23 5.33
CA ASP A 40 -7.10 25.40 5.66
C ASP A 40 -6.42 24.09 6.11
N SER A 41 -7.01 22.93 5.81
CA SER A 41 -6.45 21.63 6.19
C SER A 41 -5.04 21.45 5.58
N PRO A 42 -4.01 21.16 6.41
CA PRO A 42 -2.63 21.11 5.94
C PRO A 42 -2.40 20.02 4.89
N GLU A 43 -1.56 20.29 3.90
CA GLU A 43 -1.22 19.27 2.90
C GLU A 43 -0.50 18.05 3.51
N GLY A 44 -0.68 16.88 2.89
CA GLY A 44 0.08 15.68 3.23
C GLY A 44 -0.53 14.79 4.30
N TYR A 45 -1.83 14.90 4.57
CA TYR A 45 -2.57 13.99 5.45
C TYR A 45 -3.83 13.46 4.76
N LEU A 46 -4.29 12.30 5.22
CA LEU A 46 -5.60 11.76 4.87
C LEU A 46 -6.67 12.36 5.80
N TYR A 47 -7.75 12.91 5.24
CA TYR A 47 -8.79 13.57 6.03
C TYR A 47 -10.13 12.83 6.03
N PHE A 48 -10.70 12.62 7.22
CA PHE A 48 -12.08 12.21 7.38
C PHE A 48 -13.01 13.41 7.14
N LEU A 49 -13.79 13.32 6.08
CA LEU A 49 -14.76 14.34 5.68
C LEU A 49 -16.15 13.98 6.21
N THR A 50 -16.36 14.20 7.52
CA THR A 50 -17.63 13.88 8.20
C THR A 50 -18.63 15.03 8.20
N ASN A 51 -18.15 16.28 8.15
CA ASN A 51 -18.99 17.46 8.23
C ASN A 51 -18.38 18.58 7.38
N HIS A 52 -18.54 18.44 6.06
CA HIS A 52 -18.31 19.54 5.14
C HIS A 52 -19.66 20.24 5.00
N GLY A 53 -19.77 21.50 5.42
CA GLY A 53 -20.99 22.27 5.15
C GLY A 53 -21.28 22.34 3.64
N ASP A 54 -22.25 23.15 3.24
CA ASP A 54 -22.68 23.22 1.83
C ASP A 54 -21.63 23.78 0.86
N GLY A 55 -20.48 24.25 1.36
CA GLY A 55 -19.39 24.82 0.58
C GLY A 55 -18.48 23.78 -0.09
N PRO A 56 -17.79 24.16 -1.17
CA PRO A 56 -16.87 23.26 -1.85
C PRO A 56 -15.64 22.97 -0.99
N VAL A 57 -15.22 21.70 -0.96
CA VAL A 57 -14.06 21.21 -0.22
C VAL A 57 -12.77 21.53 -1.00
N GLY A 58 -11.68 21.81 -0.28
CA GLY A 58 -10.36 22.09 -0.85
C GLY A 58 -9.75 20.88 -1.56
N SER A 59 -8.67 21.10 -2.31
CA SER A 59 -7.86 19.99 -2.86
C SER A 59 -7.20 19.18 -1.74
N GLY A 60 -7.13 17.86 -1.89
CA GLY A 60 -6.55 16.99 -0.87
C GLY A 60 -6.93 15.51 -1.04
N SER A 61 -6.66 14.71 -0.02
CA SER A 61 -6.98 13.28 0.01
C SER A 61 -7.94 12.97 1.15
N TYR A 62 -9.08 12.34 0.82
CA TYR A 62 -10.21 12.25 1.75
C TYR A 62 -10.79 10.85 1.89
N ILE A 63 -11.25 10.52 3.09
CA ILE A 63 -12.22 9.46 3.36
C ILE A 63 -13.58 10.12 3.56
N CYS A 64 -14.56 9.71 2.77
CA CYS A 64 -15.91 10.28 2.76
C CYS A 64 -16.98 9.19 2.66
N TRP A 65 -18.22 9.56 2.94
CA TRP A 65 -19.39 8.66 2.84
C TRP A 65 -20.30 8.96 1.65
N GLU A 66 -19.97 10.01 0.93
CA GLU A 66 -20.61 10.44 -0.30
C GLU A 66 -19.59 11.16 -1.15
N ALA A 67 -19.89 11.34 -2.44
CA ALA A 67 -19.02 12.09 -3.33
C ALA A 67 -19.00 13.57 -2.89
N PRO A 68 -17.84 14.10 -2.45
CA PRO A 68 -17.79 15.46 -1.94
C PRO A 68 -17.84 16.48 -3.09
N ASN A 69 -18.47 17.63 -2.82
CA ASN A 69 -18.45 18.76 -3.74
C ASN A 69 -17.07 19.45 -3.68
N MET A 70 -16.23 19.24 -4.69
CA MET A 70 -14.83 19.66 -4.68
C MET A 70 -14.60 20.95 -5.46
N SER A 71 -13.84 21.89 -4.88
CA SER A 71 -13.39 23.11 -5.56
C SER A 71 -12.44 22.84 -6.72
N ARG A 72 -11.56 21.83 -6.58
CA ARG A 72 -10.54 21.45 -7.56
C ARG A 72 -10.53 19.93 -7.78
N PRO A 73 -11.51 19.36 -8.48
CA PRO A 73 -11.68 17.91 -8.61
C PRO A 73 -10.51 17.19 -9.30
N ARG A 74 -9.65 17.91 -10.05
CA ARG A 74 -8.47 17.34 -10.71
C ARG A 74 -7.24 17.20 -9.80
N ASN A 75 -7.28 17.76 -8.59
CA ASN A 75 -6.17 17.76 -7.63
C ASN A 75 -6.59 17.09 -6.32
N THR A 76 -7.59 16.21 -6.40
CA THR A 76 -8.20 15.57 -5.25
C THR A 76 -8.30 14.08 -5.50
N SER A 77 -7.90 13.30 -4.50
CA SER A 77 -8.20 11.87 -4.42
C SER A 77 -9.12 11.60 -3.24
N TYR A 78 -10.00 10.61 -3.35
CA TYR A 78 -10.86 10.23 -2.24
C TYR A 78 -11.29 8.77 -2.28
N ILE A 79 -11.63 8.24 -1.11
CA ILE A 79 -12.29 6.95 -0.94
C ILE A 79 -13.69 7.20 -0.37
N ILE A 80 -14.71 6.67 -1.05
CA ILE A 80 -16.08 6.66 -0.57
C ILE A 80 -16.36 5.31 0.11
N LEU A 81 -16.80 5.37 1.37
CA LEU A 81 -17.20 4.23 2.18
C LEU A 81 -18.73 4.23 2.43
N PRO A 82 -19.36 3.06 2.65
CA PRO A 82 -20.79 2.96 2.95
C PRO A 82 -21.17 3.74 4.21
N ARG A 83 -22.30 4.47 4.15
CA ARG A 83 -22.81 5.34 5.23
C ARG A 83 -23.06 4.60 6.54
N GLU A 84 -23.33 3.31 6.45
CA GLU A 84 -23.64 2.44 7.58
C GLU A 84 -22.38 2.05 8.39
N LEU A 85 -21.19 2.33 7.87
CA LEU A 85 -19.95 2.00 8.55
C LEU A 85 -19.65 2.97 9.69
N ASN A 86 -19.29 2.39 10.84
CA ASN A 86 -18.89 3.12 12.02
C ASN A 86 -17.54 3.83 11.81
N LEU A 87 -17.51 5.15 11.96
CA LEU A 87 -16.31 6.00 11.86
C LEU A 87 -15.14 5.46 12.71
N PHE A 88 -15.38 5.08 13.95
CA PHE A 88 -14.33 4.57 14.85
C PHE A 88 -13.73 3.26 14.32
N ARG A 89 -14.55 2.39 13.71
CA ARG A 89 -14.07 1.15 13.10
C ARG A 89 -13.13 1.45 11.93
N ILE A 90 -13.50 2.38 11.07
CA ILE A 90 -12.68 2.78 9.91
C ILE A 90 -11.39 3.46 10.40
N TYR A 91 -11.50 4.36 11.38
CA TYR A 91 -10.35 5.04 11.97
C TYR A 91 -9.35 4.04 12.55
N ASN A 92 -9.82 3.07 13.35
CA ASN A 92 -8.95 2.04 13.91
C ASN A 92 -8.32 1.17 12.83
N GLN A 93 -9.09 0.78 11.80
CA GLN A 93 -8.53 0.00 10.69
C GLN A 93 -7.44 0.78 9.95
N LEU A 94 -7.65 2.08 9.69
CA LEU A 94 -6.62 2.92 9.08
C LEU A 94 -5.39 3.01 9.98
N GLN A 95 -5.54 3.23 11.29
CA GLN A 95 -4.39 3.24 12.20
C GLN A 95 -3.62 1.92 12.13
N SER A 96 -4.31 0.78 12.15
CA SER A 96 -3.68 -0.54 12.01
C SER A 96 -2.96 -0.73 10.68
N ILE A 97 -3.46 -0.16 9.58
CA ILE A 97 -2.74 -0.15 8.30
C ILE A 97 -1.42 0.63 8.44
N TYR A 98 -1.46 1.85 8.98
CA TYR A 98 -0.23 2.62 9.18
C TYR A 98 0.75 1.94 10.15
N ASP A 99 0.24 1.32 11.22
CA ASP A 99 1.05 0.60 12.19
C ASP A 99 1.75 -0.62 11.57
N LEU A 100 1.03 -1.42 10.76
CA LEU A 100 1.61 -2.55 10.02
C LEU A 100 2.79 -2.11 9.15
N PHE A 101 2.60 -1.00 8.47
CA PHE A 101 3.55 -0.43 7.53
C PHE A 101 4.76 0.18 8.26
N ASP A 102 4.54 0.92 9.36
CA ASP A 102 5.62 1.42 10.23
C ASP A 102 6.43 0.25 10.82
N GLU A 103 5.79 -0.83 11.24
CA GLU A 103 6.47 -2.02 11.77
C GLU A 103 7.29 -2.72 10.69
N TRP A 104 6.73 -2.89 9.49
CA TRP A 104 7.43 -3.44 8.33
C TRP A 104 8.69 -2.63 7.98
N GLU A 105 8.57 -1.30 7.89
CA GLU A 105 9.71 -0.40 7.62
C GLU A 105 10.82 -0.58 8.67
N ASN A 106 10.45 -0.60 9.95
CA ASN A 106 11.39 -0.80 11.05
C ASN A 106 12.11 -2.16 10.98
N GLU A 107 11.39 -3.24 10.69
CA GLU A 107 11.98 -4.57 10.52
C GLU A 107 12.92 -4.62 9.31
N CYS A 108 12.56 -3.99 8.19
CA CYS A 108 13.42 -3.88 7.01
C CYS A 108 14.73 -3.13 7.32
N LEU A 109 14.65 -2.00 8.03
CA LEU A 109 15.82 -1.24 8.44
C LEU A 109 16.75 -2.06 9.35
N GLN A 110 16.18 -2.81 10.30
CA GLN A 110 16.98 -3.69 11.16
C GLN A 110 17.70 -4.79 10.37
N VAL A 111 17.07 -5.34 9.33
CA VAL A 111 17.71 -6.35 8.47
C VAL A 111 18.88 -5.76 7.69
N ILE A 112 18.68 -4.57 7.13
CA ILE A 112 19.70 -3.85 6.35
C ILE A 112 20.90 -3.52 7.26
N ASP A 113 20.65 -3.00 8.46
CA ASP A 113 21.69 -2.59 9.39
C ASP A 113 22.50 -3.77 9.95
N ARG A 114 21.87 -4.93 10.16
CA ARG A 114 22.51 -6.08 10.83
C ARG A 114 23.07 -7.14 9.89
N TYR A 115 22.36 -7.45 8.81
CA TYR A 115 22.64 -8.65 8.01
C TYR A 115 23.02 -8.34 6.56
N GLN A 116 22.56 -7.21 6.00
CA GLN A 116 22.73 -6.86 4.58
C GLN A 116 22.28 -8.01 3.63
N ASP A 117 21.26 -8.77 4.04
CA ASP A 117 20.81 -9.97 3.33
C ASP A 117 19.44 -9.76 2.69
N TYR A 118 19.42 -9.79 1.35
CA TYR A 118 18.20 -9.71 0.56
C TYR A 118 17.22 -10.86 0.84
N ARG A 119 17.70 -12.08 1.13
CA ARG A 119 16.80 -13.21 1.40
C ARG A 119 16.02 -13.02 2.68
N THR A 120 16.70 -12.57 3.74
CA THR A 120 16.03 -12.21 5.00
C THR A 120 15.06 -11.05 4.81
N LEU A 121 15.43 -10.03 4.02
CA LEU A 121 14.55 -8.89 3.72
C LEU A 121 13.26 -9.35 3.01
N ILE A 122 13.39 -10.16 1.96
CA ILE A 122 12.24 -10.68 1.20
C ILE A 122 11.34 -11.56 2.08
N ARG A 123 11.91 -12.45 2.90
CA ARG A 123 11.14 -13.29 3.83
C ARG A 123 10.39 -12.47 4.88
N LYS A 124 11.01 -11.39 5.38
CA LYS A 124 10.37 -10.47 6.32
C LYS A 124 9.20 -9.74 5.65
N THR A 125 9.40 -9.13 4.49
CA THR A 125 8.31 -8.48 3.75
C THR A 125 7.16 -9.45 3.45
N TRP A 126 7.47 -10.68 3.03
CA TRP A 126 6.44 -11.72 2.83
C TRP A 126 5.66 -12.01 4.11
N SER A 127 6.31 -12.07 5.28
CA SER A 127 5.59 -12.34 6.54
C SER A 127 4.55 -11.26 6.93
N PHE A 128 4.74 -10.01 6.49
CA PHE A 128 3.80 -8.91 6.74
C PHE A 128 2.60 -8.94 5.79
N PHE A 129 2.87 -9.11 4.50
CA PHE A 129 1.84 -8.94 3.46
C PHE A 129 1.25 -10.25 2.97
N GLN A 130 1.91 -11.39 3.22
CA GLN A 130 1.52 -12.71 2.72
C GLN A 130 1.31 -12.72 1.19
N LEU A 131 2.07 -11.88 0.50
CA LEU A 131 2.09 -11.80 -0.96
C LEU A 131 3.42 -12.37 -1.46
N PRO A 132 3.42 -13.27 -2.47
CA PRO A 132 4.65 -13.79 -3.04
C PRO A 132 5.54 -12.67 -3.57
N ILE A 133 6.82 -12.69 -3.21
CA ILE A 133 7.79 -11.67 -3.62
C ILE A 133 9.01 -12.35 -4.23
N LEU A 134 9.44 -11.81 -5.37
CA LEU A 134 10.60 -12.26 -6.12
C LEU A 134 11.54 -11.09 -6.36
N LEU A 135 12.79 -11.24 -5.97
CA LEU A 135 13.86 -10.28 -6.29
C LEU A 135 14.73 -10.86 -7.40
N ILE A 136 14.80 -10.13 -8.51
CA ILE A 136 15.56 -10.51 -9.71
C ILE A 136 16.62 -9.44 -9.98
N ASP A 137 17.82 -9.85 -10.38
CA ASP A 137 18.85 -8.93 -10.85
C ASP A 137 18.67 -8.52 -12.33
N ASN A 138 19.60 -7.70 -12.84
CA ASN A 138 19.60 -7.25 -14.23
C ASN A 138 19.97 -8.34 -15.25
N GLN A 139 20.37 -9.53 -14.80
CA GLN A 139 20.67 -10.70 -15.60
C GLN A 139 19.54 -11.75 -15.54
N PHE A 140 18.38 -11.38 -14.98
CA PHE A 140 17.23 -12.26 -14.76
C PHE A 140 17.50 -13.39 -13.76
N LYS A 141 18.53 -13.29 -12.93
CA LYS A 141 18.80 -14.26 -11.87
C LYS A 141 17.97 -13.95 -10.64
N ILE A 142 17.37 -14.98 -10.06
CA ILE A 142 16.62 -14.89 -8.80
C ILE A 142 17.62 -14.76 -7.64
N ILE A 143 17.60 -13.62 -6.97
CA ILE A 143 18.44 -13.35 -5.79
C ILE A 143 17.77 -13.90 -4.52
N ALA A 144 16.46 -13.65 -4.41
CA ALA A 144 15.67 -14.01 -3.25
C ALA A 144 14.21 -14.21 -3.64
N ILE A 145 13.54 -15.13 -2.94
CA ILE A 145 12.14 -15.44 -3.15
C ILE A 145 11.48 -15.78 -1.81
N ALA A 146 10.22 -15.40 -1.64
CA ALA A 146 9.37 -15.86 -0.54
C ALA A 146 7.93 -15.99 -1.03
N HIS A 147 7.30 -17.12 -0.75
CA HIS A 147 5.95 -17.46 -1.19
C HIS A 147 5.34 -18.54 -0.29
N ASP A 148 4.06 -18.84 -0.50
CA ASP A 148 3.41 -19.97 0.16
C ASP A 148 3.95 -21.32 -0.32
N PRO A 149 4.12 -22.30 0.58
CA PRO A 149 4.44 -23.67 0.20
C PRO A 149 3.37 -24.25 -0.75
N GLY A 150 3.80 -24.79 -1.90
CA GLY A 150 2.90 -25.44 -2.87
C GLY A 150 2.49 -24.58 -4.07
N THR A 151 3.03 -23.37 -4.21
CA THR A 151 2.94 -22.59 -5.46
C THR A 151 3.99 -23.06 -6.47
N THR A 152 3.79 -22.76 -7.76
CA THR A 152 4.80 -23.05 -8.81
C THR A 152 6.13 -22.32 -8.58
N LEU A 153 6.13 -21.31 -7.70
CA LEU A 153 7.34 -20.57 -7.33
C LEU A 153 8.33 -21.42 -6.53
N SER A 154 7.89 -22.51 -5.90
CA SER A 154 8.79 -23.44 -5.18
C SER A 154 9.81 -24.11 -6.09
N LEU A 155 9.57 -24.13 -7.41
CA LEU A 155 10.53 -24.62 -8.39
C LEU A 155 11.81 -23.77 -8.43
N PHE A 156 11.73 -22.51 -8.01
CA PHE A 156 12.85 -21.56 -8.04
C PHE A 156 13.61 -21.42 -6.72
N GLU A 157 13.20 -22.13 -5.66
CA GLU A 157 13.86 -22.09 -4.35
C GLU A 157 15.22 -22.82 -4.34
N ASN A 158 15.48 -23.69 -5.34
CA ASN A 158 16.65 -24.58 -5.40
C ASN A 158 17.75 -24.17 -6.40
N ASP A 159 17.67 -22.97 -7.00
CA ASP A 159 18.60 -22.54 -8.06
C ASP A 159 19.91 -21.93 -7.56
N ASP A 160 20.64 -22.67 -6.72
CA ASP A 160 22.12 -22.60 -6.75
C ASP A 160 22.72 -23.58 -7.78
N HIS A 161 21.89 -24.38 -8.48
CA HIS A 161 22.39 -25.45 -9.37
C HIS A 161 21.76 -25.62 -10.77
N LEU A 162 20.84 -24.78 -11.25
CA LEU A 162 20.41 -24.84 -12.66
C LEU A 162 20.90 -23.62 -13.43
N LEU A 163 22.05 -23.82 -14.09
CA LEU A 163 22.29 -23.59 -15.52
C LEU A 163 23.82 -23.68 -15.74
N PRO A 164 24.29 -24.83 -16.24
CA PRO A 164 24.58 -24.87 -17.66
C PRO A 164 23.89 -26.06 -18.35
N GLU A 165 23.67 -25.92 -19.67
CA GLU A 165 23.18 -26.95 -20.59
C GLU A 165 21.65 -27.18 -20.67
N VAL A 166 20.91 -26.16 -21.10
CA VAL A 166 19.74 -26.39 -21.98
C VAL A 166 19.81 -25.39 -23.13
N MET A 167 20.87 -25.49 -23.95
CA MET A 167 20.98 -24.73 -25.21
C MET A 167 21.51 -25.56 -26.39
N GLU A 168 21.52 -26.89 -26.29
CA GLU A 168 21.72 -27.76 -27.44
C GLU A 168 20.58 -28.78 -27.47
N ASP A 169 19.57 -28.48 -28.30
CA ASP A 169 18.89 -29.43 -29.19
C ASP A 169 17.54 -28.89 -29.66
N MET A 170 17.61 -27.83 -30.46
CA MET A 170 16.57 -27.52 -31.46
C MET A 170 17.27 -27.07 -32.76
N ILE A 171 17.81 -28.04 -33.50
CA ILE A 171 18.02 -27.96 -34.95
C ILE A 171 17.05 -28.94 -35.61
#